data_AF-A0A3L8BK11-F1
#
_entry.id   AF-A0A3L8BK11-F1
#
_cell.length_a   1.000
_cell.length_b   1.000
_cell.length_c   1.000
_cell.angle_alpha   90.00
_cell.angle_beta   90.00
_cell.angle_gamma   90.00
#
_symmetry.space_group_name_H-M   'P 1'
#
loop_
_entity.id
_entity.type
_entity.pdbx_description
1 polymer ?
#
loop_
_entity_poly.entity_id
_entity_poly.type
_entity_poly.pdbx_seq_one_letter_code
_entity_poly.pdbx_strand_id
1 'polypeptide(L)'
;MFRNLVFLPGALLLAACGGSSSSSDADSERTANLTPVTVEFEATVNDSTLACNVDYANVGAAATTIQIKDFRLFVHGIEFITVDQQSVALKLDSNVWQAQGVALLDFEDATGACTGTAETHTVLTGTIPADAADIAGIRFTVGIPENLNHLEQAAVSPFNVTGMNWGWTNGFKFIRFDIENWNVHVGATGCVADSNGDVSCSNPNRPQTQFDNFDYQTQRIRIDYAALVQDSDLSTDSGGAVGCMSGGTDPECNGVFTQLGLNLASGDNDPGLVQTVFSVAN
;
A
#
# COMPACT_ATOMS: atom_id res chain seq x y z
N MET A 1 -72.83 12.29 46.72
CA MET A 1 -72.86 13.29 47.82
C MET A 1 -71.45 13.85 47.98
N PHE A 2 -71.36 15.19 48.02
CA PHE A 2 -70.28 16.10 48.43
C PHE A 2 -69.06 15.50 49.18
N ARG A 3 -67.82 16.01 49.13
CA ARG A 3 -67.33 17.38 48.92
C ARG A 3 -65.79 17.38 48.79
N ASN A 4 -65.27 18.39 48.08
CA ASN A 4 -63.89 18.90 48.04
C ASN A 4 -63.24 19.15 49.42
N LEU A 5 -61.89 19.18 49.50
CA LEU A 5 -61.10 20.41 49.78
C LEU A 5 -59.55 20.19 49.74
N VAL A 6 -58.92 20.78 48.72
CA VAL A 6 -57.73 21.67 48.65
C VAL A 6 -56.94 21.98 49.94
N PHE A 7 -55.58 21.97 49.91
CA PHE A 7 -54.72 23.18 50.02
C PHE A 7 -53.19 22.95 49.82
N LEU A 8 -52.59 24.05 49.32
CA LEU A 8 -51.30 24.37 48.68
C LEU A 8 -49.96 24.16 49.46
N PRO A 9 -48.79 24.33 48.78
CA PRO A 9 -47.45 23.89 49.17
C PRO A 9 -46.63 24.96 49.92
N GLY A 10 -45.51 24.52 50.51
CA GLY A 10 -44.45 25.38 51.05
C GLY A 10 -43.12 25.16 50.34
N ALA A 11 -42.58 26.23 49.76
CA ALA A 11 -41.23 26.27 49.20
C ALA A 11 -40.20 26.45 50.32
N LEU A 12 -39.13 25.65 50.32
CA LEU A 12 -37.89 25.93 51.05
C LEU A 12 -36.78 26.23 50.05
N LEU A 13 -36.25 27.46 50.13
CA LEU A 13 -34.97 27.86 49.57
C LEU A 13 -33.88 27.49 50.57
N LEU A 14 -32.92 26.66 50.15
CA LEU A 14 -31.67 26.44 50.85
C LEU A 14 -30.52 26.84 49.93
N ALA A 15 -29.88 27.96 50.28
CA ALA A 15 -28.58 28.34 49.77
C ALA A 15 -27.51 27.48 50.47
N ALA A 16 -26.69 26.77 49.69
CA ALA A 16 -25.45 26.17 50.16
C ALA A 16 -24.30 26.67 49.27
N CYS A 17 -23.37 27.41 49.88
CA CYS A 17 -22.06 27.69 49.33
C CYS A 17 -21.10 26.56 49.77
N GLY A 18 -20.21 26.13 48.88
CA GLY A 18 -18.95 25.51 49.29
C GLY A 18 -18.52 24.31 48.46
N GLY A 19 -17.31 24.38 47.89
CA GLY A 19 -16.52 23.20 47.56
C GLY A 19 -16.14 23.08 46.08
N SER A 20 -15.04 23.71 45.72
CA SER A 20 -14.32 23.49 44.47
C SER A 20 -13.67 22.10 44.47
N SER A 21 -13.94 21.31 43.44
CA SER A 21 -13.03 20.29 42.91
C SER A 21 -13.56 19.84 41.56
N SER A 22 -13.18 20.60 40.53
CA SER A 22 -13.25 20.17 39.14
C SER A 22 -12.28 19.01 38.94
N SER A 23 -12.77 17.77 39.11
CA SER A 23 -12.17 16.60 38.49
C SER A 23 -12.65 16.56 37.05
N SER A 24 -12.12 17.49 36.24
CA SER A 24 -11.99 17.24 34.81
C SER A 24 -10.88 16.22 34.69
N ASP A 25 -11.26 14.96 34.45
CA ASP A 25 -10.37 13.99 33.82
C ASP A 25 -10.02 14.58 32.44
N ALA A 26 -9.00 15.43 32.45
CA ALA A 26 -8.28 15.76 31.25
C ALA A 26 -7.49 14.50 30.93
N ASP A 27 -8.04 13.68 30.02
CA ASP A 27 -7.21 12.92 29.10
C ASP A 27 -6.19 13.92 28.54
N SER A 28 -5.01 13.95 29.17
CA SER A 28 -3.86 14.60 28.59
C SER A 28 -3.55 13.79 27.36
N GLU A 29 -4.08 14.23 26.22
CA GLU A 29 -3.43 13.96 24.94
C GLU A 29 -2.00 14.49 25.09
N ARG A 30 -1.12 13.60 25.52
CA ARG A 30 0.32 13.78 25.46
C ARG A 30 0.56 14.15 24.02
N THR A 31 0.87 15.41 23.74
CA THR A 31 1.29 15.84 22.41
C THR A 31 2.52 15.00 22.11
N ALA A 32 2.33 13.91 21.38
CA ALA A 32 3.42 13.01 21.05
C ALA A 32 4.37 13.87 20.24
N ASN A 33 5.58 14.09 20.76
CA ASN A 33 6.64 14.65 19.95
C ASN A 33 6.81 13.71 18.75
N LEU A 34 6.79 14.24 17.54
CA LEU A 34 6.88 13.46 16.31
C LEU A 34 8.22 13.72 15.63
N THR A 35 8.83 12.67 15.12
CA THR A 35 10.05 12.73 14.31
C THR A 35 9.68 12.52 12.85
N PRO A 36 9.99 13.48 11.94
CA PRO A 36 9.87 13.27 10.51
C PRO A 36 10.80 12.17 10.02
N VAL A 37 10.28 11.31 9.14
CA VAL A 37 11.01 10.19 8.57
C VAL A 37 10.75 10.13 7.07
N THR A 38 11.79 9.73 6.35
CA THR A 38 11.79 9.48 4.93
C THR A 38 12.14 8.02 4.69
N VAL A 39 11.42 7.33 3.80
CA VAL A 39 11.78 5.98 3.32
C VAL A 39 12.01 6.06 1.83
N GLU A 40 13.23 5.82 1.40
CA GLU A 40 13.61 5.86 0.00
C GLU A 40 13.35 4.52 -0.69
N PHE A 41 12.93 4.59 -1.95
CA PHE A 41 12.80 3.45 -2.83
C PHE A 41 13.59 3.69 -4.12
N GLU A 42 14.15 2.62 -4.69
CA GLU A 42 14.71 2.62 -6.03
C GLU A 42 14.10 1.51 -6.87
N ALA A 43 13.96 1.72 -8.18
CA ALA A 43 13.56 0.69 -9.13
C ALA A 43 14.74 0.33 -10.03
N THR A 44 14.87 -0.97 -10.33
CA THR A 44 15.95 -1.52 -11.14
C THR A 44 15.45 -2.60 -12.08
N VAL A 45 16.26 -2.89 -13.10
CA VAL A 45 16.16 -4.08 -13.94
C VAL A 45 17.57 -4.67 -14.03
N ASN A 46 17.79 -5.87 -13.50
CA ASN A 46 19.13 -6.50 -13.45
C ASN A 46 20.17 -5.55 -12.82
N ASP A 47 19.90 -5.02 -11.62
CA ASP A 47 20.71 -4.02 -10.90
C ASP A 47 20.91 -2.65 -11.57
N SER A 48 20.49 -2.48 -12.83
CA SER A 48 20.57 -1.19 -13.51
C SER A 48 19.37 -0.32 -13.11
N THR A 49 19.61 0.94 -12.77
CA THR A 49 18.53 1.89 -12.45
C THR A 49 17.50 1.91 -13.58
N LEU A 50 16.22 1.81 -13.20
CA LEU A 50 15.10 1.85 -14.12
C LEU A 50 14.99 3.24 -14.77
N ALA A 51 14.78 3.25 -16.09
CA ALA A 51 14.56 4.44 -16.89
C ALA A 51 13.71 4.10 -18.12
N CYS A 52 12.87 5.03 -18.54
CA CYS A 52 11.88 4.83 -19.60
C CYS A 52 12.43 4.82 -21.03
N ASN A 53 13.70 5.20 -21.21
CA ASN A 53 14.37 5.34 -22.50
C ASN A 53 15.58 4.39 -22.63
N VAL A 54 15.58 3.29 -21.90
CA VAL A 54 16.68 2.31 -21.84
C VAL A 54 16.18 0.92 -22.29
N ASP A 55 16.97 0.27 -23.14
CA ASP A 55 16.83 -1.15 -23.45
C ASP A 55 17.52 -2.00 -22.38
N TYR A 56 16.77 -2.90 -21.75
CA TYR A 56 17.30 -3.87 -20.79
C TYR A 56 17.36 -5.25 -21.43
N ALA A 57 18.56 -5.82 -21.57
CA ALA A 57 18.75 -7.14 -22.13
C ALA A 57 18.72 -8.24 -21.04
N ASN A 58 18.56 -9.49 -21.47
CA ASN A 58 18.60 -10.68 -20.61
C ASN A 58 17.55 -10.65 -19.49
N VAL A 59 16.31 -10.28 -19.80
CA VAL A 59 15.22 -10.25 -18.82
C VAL A 59 14.28 -11.45 -19.03
N GLY A 60 13.90 -12.09 -17.94
CA GLY A 60 13.04 -13.28 -17.93
C GLY A 60 13.69 -14.54 -18.50
N ALA A 61 12.92 -15.63 -18.55
CA ALA A 61 13.38 -16.97 -18.89
C ALA A 61 13.92 -17.09 -20.34
N ALA A 62 13.43 -16.24 -21.25
CA ALA A 62 13.87 -16.19 -22.66
C ALA A 62 14.97 -15.17 -22.94
N ALA A 63 15.52 -14.52 -21.90
CA ALA A 63 16.55 -13.48 -22.03
C ALA A 63 16.14 -12.34 -23.00
N THR A 64 14.89 -11.91 -22.91
CA THR A 64 14.28 -10.89 -23.78
C THR A 64 14.91 -9.51 -23.55
N THR A 65 15.00 -8.71 -24.61
CA THR A 65 15.29 -7.27 -24.51
C THR A 65 13.99 -6.50 -24.38
N ILE A 66 13.88 -5.65 -23.36
CA ILE A 66 12.65 -4.94 -23.00
C ILE A 66 12.88 -3.44 -22.85
N GLN A 67 11.79 -2.66 -22.97
CA GLN A 67 11.69 -1.29 -22.48
C GLN A 67 10.50 -1.17 -21.55
N ILE A 68 10.68 -0.44 -20.46
CA ILE A 68 9.62 -0.16 -19.49
C ILE A 68 8.60 0.81 -20.09
N LYS A 69 7.31 0.52 -19.89
CA LYS A 69 6.18 1.35 -20.32
C LYS A 69 5.38 1.96 -19.17
N ASP A 70 5.43 1.33 -18.01
CA ASP A 70 4.84 1.81 -16.77
C ASP A 70 5.53 1.12 -15.60
N PHE A 71 5.81 1.83 -14.50
CA PHE A 71 6.40 1.20 -13.31
C PHE A 71 5.88 1.85 -12.03
N ARG A 72 4.65 1.50 -11.65
CA ARG A 72 3.95 2.09 -10.50
C ARG A 72 3.40 1.04 -9.58
N LEU A 73 3.39 1.35 -8.28
CA LEU A 73 2.79 0.49 -7.27
C LEU A 73 2.26 1.28 -6.08
N PHE A 74 1.19 0.78 -5.46
CA PHE A 74 0.74 1.28 -4.17
C PHE A 74 1.41 0.53 -3.03
N VAL A 75 1.67 1.22 -1.93
CA VAL A 75 2.08 0.63 -0.66
C VAL A 75 1.26 1.20 0.50
N HIS A 76 1.00 0.37 1.50
CA HIS A 76 0.30 0.76 2.72
C HIS A 76 0.78 -0.04 3.93
N GLY A 77 0.32 0.36 5.13
CA GLY A 77 0.65 -0.36 6.37
C GLY A 77 2.15 -0.38 6.64
N ILE A 78 2.82 0.76 6.45
CA ILE A 78 4.26 0.90 6.67
C ILE A 78 4.53 0.97 8.17
N GLU A 79 5.38 0.05 8.62
CA GLU A 79 5.76 -0.10 10.01
C GLU A 79 7.26 -0.26 10.11
N PHE A 80 7.90 0.51 10.98
CA PHE A 80 9.26 0.21 11.39
C PHE A 80 9.26 -0.84 12.48
N ILE A 81 10.29 -1.69 12.47
CA ILE A 81 10.54 -2.67 13.50
C ILE A 81 11.71 -2.17 14.34
N THR A 82 11.49 -2.02 15.64
CA THR A 82 12.56 -1.60 16.55
C THR A 82 13.52 -2.74 16.87
N VAL A 83 14.68 -2.42 17.44
CA VAL A 83 15.63 -3.41 17.99
C VAL A 83 15.00 -4.35 19.04
N ASP A 84 13.93 -3.91 19.70
CA ASP A 84 13.14 -4.68 20.67
C ASP A 84 11.96 -5.43 20.03
N GLN A 85 11.96 -5.57 18.70
CA GLN A 85 10.94 -6.24 17.89
C GLN A 85 9.53 -5.62 18.05
N GLN A 86 9.43 -4.34 18.39
CA GLN A 86 8.16 -3.62 18.44
C GLN A 86 7.85 -2.98 17.10
N SER A 87 6.57 -2.98 16.72
CA SER A 87 6.10 -2.28 15.53
C SER A 87 5.84 -0.80 15.85
N VAL A 88 6.37 0.09 15.03
CA VAL A 88 6.12 1.53 15.05
C VAL A 88 5.55 1.94 13.70
N ALA A 89 4.24 2.21 13.66
CA ALA A 89 3.58 2.63 12.43
C ALA A 89 4.12 3.99 11.95
N LEU A 90 4.48 4.05 10.66
CA LEU A 90 4.78 5.32 9.98
C LEU A 90 3.46 6.00 9.62
N LYS A 91 3.19 7.15 10.23
CA LYS A 91 2.08 8.00 9.82
C LYS A 91 2.50 8.79 8.58
N LEU A 92 2.08 8.34 7.41
CA LEU A 92 2.34 9.02 6.14
C LEU A 92 1.79 10.45 6.15
N ASP A 93 2.55 11.37 5.58
CA ASP A 93 2.07 12.71 5.26
C ASP A 93 0.96 12.64 4.20
N SER A 94 0.14 13.70 4.13
CA SER A 94 -0.87 13.82 3.08
C SER A 94 -0.42 14.80 2.00
N ASN A 95 -0.35 14.32 0.76
CA ASN A 95 -0.01 15.09 -0.43
C ASN A 95 -0.61 14.40 -1.67
N VAL A 96 -0.21 14.78 -2.88
CA VAL A 96 -0.75 14.19 -4.12
C VAL A 96 -0.38 12.70 -4.30
N TRP A 97 0.69 12.23 -3.67
CA TRP A 97 1.16 10.85 -3.75
C TRP A 97 0.76 9.99 -2.56
N GLN A 98 0.31 10.62 -1.47
CA GLN A 98 0.04 9.94 -0.20
C GLN A 98 -1.29 10.43 0.39
N ALA A 99 -2.20 9.50 0.64
CA ALA A 99 -3.45 9.80 1.33
C ALA A 99 -3.98 8.56 2.04
N GLN A 100 -4.62 8.77 3.20
CA GLN A 100 -5.34 7.71 3.93
C GLN A 100 -4.48 6.48 4.25
N GLY A 101 -3.18 6.71 4.55
CA GLY A 101 -2.24 5.64 4.88
C GLY A 101 -1.76 4.82 3.68
N VAL A 102 -2.06 5.26 2.46
CA VAL A 102 -1.60 4.68 1.20
C VAL A 102 -0.67 5.67 0.50
N ALA A 103 0.40 5.17 -0.11
CA ALA A 103 1.25 5.91 -1.02
C ALA A 103 1.28 5.26 -2.41
N LEU A 104 1.30 6.07 -3.47
CA LEU A 104 1.65 5.64 -4.82
C LEU A 104 3.13 5.92 -5.04
N LEU A 105 3.90 4.88 -5.29
CA LEU A 105 5.27 4.99 -5.78
C LEU A 105 5.25 4.97 -7.31
N ASP A 106 6.01 5.89 -7.90
CA ASP A 106 6.08 6.11 -9.34
C ASP A 106 7.53 6.28 -9.81
N PHE A 107 7.96 5.40 -10.72
CA PHE A 107 9.31 5.37 -11.28
C PHE A 107 9.34 5.57 -12.80
N GLU A 108 8.18 5.82 -13.42
CA GLU A 108 8.12 6.19 -14.83
C GLU A 108 7.92 7.70 -14.97
N ASP A 109 8.56 8.30 -15.98
CA ASP A 109 8.63 9.76 -16.15
C ASP A 109 7.95 10.23 -17.45
N ALA A 110 7.07 9.40 -18.03
CA ALA A 110 6.41 9.63 -19.30
C ALA A 110 7.37 9.99 -20.47
N THR A 111 8.65 9.63 -20.38
CA THR A 111 9.61 9.74 -21.47
C THR A 111 9.77 8.40 -22.19
N GLY A 112 10.48 8.39 -23.33
CA GLY A 112 10.79 7.15 -24.05
C GLY A 112 9.54 6.31 -24.37
N ALA A 113 9.51 5.08 -23.88
CA ALA A 113 8.38 4.15 -24.06
C ALA A 113 7.31 4.26 -22.96
N CYS A 114 7.56 5.01 -21.89
CA CYS A 114 6.61 5.21 -20.80
C CYS A 114 5.45 6.11 -21.23
N THR A 115 4.26 5.79 -20.71
CA THR A 115 3.00 6.44 -21.13
C THR A 115 2.15 6.94 -19.96
N GLY A 116 2.72 7.10 -18.76
CA GLY A 116 2.00 7.58 -17.59
C GLY A 116 2.27 9.05 -17.25
N THR A 117 2.90 9.31 -16.10
CA THR A 117 3.05 10.63 -15.46
C THR A 117 4.47 11.19 -15.64
N ALA A 118 4.58 12.52 -15.78
CA ALA A 118 5.88 13.17 -15.95
C ALA A 118 6.63 13.30 -14.61
N GLU A 119 5.90 13.54 -13.53
CA GLU A 119 6.41 13.54 -12.17
C GLU A 119 6.56 12.11 -11.63
N THR A 120 7.67 11.85 -10.94
CA THR A 120 7.94 10.60 -10.23
C THR A 120 7.77 10.77 -8.71
N HIS A 121 7.65 9.65 -8.01
CA HIS A 121 7.56 9.59 -6.57
C HIS A 121 8.23 8.33 -6.03
N THR A 122 9.49 8.46 -5.61
CA THR A 122 10.33 7.34 -5.18
C THR A 122 10.61 7.36 -3.68
N VAL A 123 9.85 8.15 -2.93
CA VAL A 123 10.13 8.45 -1.52
C VAL A 123 8.83 8.51 -0.76
N LEU A 124 8.77 7.85 0.40
CA LEU A 124 7.68 8.05 1.36
C LEU A 124 8.10 9.08 2.39
N THR A 125 7.20 9.99 2.74
CA THR A 125 7.39 10.93 3.85
C THR A 125 6.33 10.73 4.92
N GLY A 126 6.72 10.85 6.18
CA GLY A 126 5.79 10.75 7.29
C GLY A 126 6.43 11.02 8.63
N THR A 127 5.76 10.57 9.69
CA THR A 127 6.18 10.78 11.07
C THR A 127 6.04 9.53 11.92
N ILE A 128 6.96 9.38 12.88
CA ILE A 128 6.89 8.38 13.96
C ILE A 128 6.96 9.09 15.33
N PRO A 129 6.55 8.44 16.43
CA PRO A 129 6.78 8.97 17.77
C PRO A 129 8.27 9.24 18.02
N ALA A 130 8.61 10.39 18.58
CA ALA A 130 10.01 10.78 18.83
C ALA A 130 10.65 9.98 19.97
N ASP A 131 9.84 9.29 20.77
CA ASP A 131 10.26 8.32 21.78
C ASP A 131 10.29 6.88 21.26
N ALA A 132 10.13 6.67 19.95
CA ALA A 132 10.36 5.36 19.34
C ALA A 132 11.78 4.88 19.63
N ALA A 133 11.90 3.60 20.01
CA ALA A 133 13.20 2.93 20.17
C ALA A 133 13.94 2.87 18.82
N ASP A 134 15.22 2.50 18.87
CA ASP A 134 16.06 2.40 17.68
C ASP A 134 15.43 1.47 16.64
N ILE A 135 15.35 1.95 15.39
CA ILE A 135 14.80 1.20 14.26
C ILE A 135 15.85 0.21 13.74
N ALA A 136 15.44 -1.03 13.53
CA ALA A 136 16.27 -2.11 12.99
C ALA A 136 15.70 -2.70 11.70
N GLY A 137 14.41 -2.49 11.41
CA GLY A 137 13.74 -3.09 10.27
C GLY A 137 12.56 -2.30 9.77
N ILE A 138 11.96 -2.79 8.69
CA ILE A 138 10.75 -2.22 8.08
C ILE A 138 9.86 -3.35 7.57
N ARG A 139 8.55 -3.15 7.68
CA ARG A 139 7.52 -3.97 7.08
C ARG A 139 6.52 -3.07 6.35
N PHE A 140 6.05 -3.53 5.21
CA PHE A 140 5.00 -2.85 4.46
C PHE A 140 4.19 -3.86 3.63
N THR A 141 3.04 -3.42 3.15
CA THR A 141 2.16 -4.18 2.26
C THR A 141 2.08 -3.49 0.91
N VAL A 142 2.23 -4.26 -0.17
CA VAL A 142 2.00 -3.77 -1.54
C VAL A 142 0.50 -3.83 -1.85
N GLY A 143 -0.07 -2.69 -2.22
CA GLY A 143 -1.45 -2.52 -2.63
C GLY A 143 -2.23 -1.46 -1.88
N ILE A 144 -3.55 -1.62 -1.87
CA ILE A 144 -4.50 -0.72 -1.20
C ILE A 144 -5.30 -1.52 -0.17
N PRO A 145 -5.51 -1.04 1.08
CA PRO A 145 -6.35 -1.69 2.07
C PRO A 145 -7.73 -2.05 1.52
N GLU A 146 -8.32 -3.18 1.96
CA GLU A 146 -9.61 -3.66 1.46
C GLU A 146 -10.70 -2.59 1.55
N ASN A 147 -10.76 -1.87 2.67
CA ASN A 147 -11.74 -0.80 2.91
C ASN A 147 -11.57 0.42 1.98
N LEU A 148 -10.48 0.53 1.23
CA LEU A 148 -10.24 1.61 0.26
C LEU A 148 -10.26 1.12 -1.19
N ASN A 149 -10.14 -0.19 -1.44
CA ASN A 149 -9.90 -0.73 -2.79
C ASN A 149 -11.06 -0.53 -3.78
N HIS A 150 -12.30 -0.47 -3.29
CA HIS A 150 -13.51 -0.39 -4.14
C HIS A 150 -14.35 0.86 -3.87
N LEU A 151 -13.87 1.74 -3.00
CA LEU A 151 -14.53 3.02 -2.79
C LEU A 151 -14.33 3.88 -4.04
N GLU A 152 -15.36 4.67 -4.41
CA GLU A 152 -15.21 5.72 -5.41
C GLU A 152 -14.38 6.89 -4.85
N GLN A 153 -13.09 6.62 -4.62
CA GLN A 153 -12.08 7.62 -4.31
C GLN A 153 -11.30 8.04 -5.56
N ALA A 154 -11.75 7.64 -6.74
CA ALA A 154 -11.13 7.96 -8.03
C ALA A 154 -11.05 9.48 -8.34
N ALA A 155 -11.61 10.35 -7.50
CA ALA A 155 -11.45 11.81 -7.59
C ALA A 155 -10.39 12.38 -6.64
N VAL A 156 -9.83 11.57 -5.74
CA VAL A 156 -8.87 11.99 -4.70
C VAL A 156 -7.50 11.38 -5.00
N SER A 157 -6.45 12.18 -4.94
CA SER A 157 -5.07 11.70 -5.08
C SER A 157 -4.64 10.82 -3.89
N PRO A 158 -3.82 9.77 -4.08
CA PRO A 158 -3.31 9.25 -5.35
C PRO A 158 -4.27 8.29 -6.07
N PHE A 159 -5.49 8.09 -5.56
CA PHE A 159 -6.49 7.15 -6.08
C PHE A 159 -7.14 7.61 -7.40
N ASN A 160 -6.88 8.83 -7.86
CA ASN A 160 -7.39 9.38 -9.11
C ASN A 160 -6.53 9.07 -10.35
N VAL A 161 -5.45 8.31 -10.18
CA VAL A 161 -4.60 7.87 -11.29
C VAL A 161 -5.32 6.76 -12.07
N THR A 162 -5.95 7.13 -13.19
CA THR A 162 -6.79 6.23 -14.00
C THR A 162 -6.04 4.99 -14.50
N GLY A 163 -4.75 5.13 -14.81
CA GLY A 163 -3.88 4.01 -15.20
C GLY A 163 -3.79 2.91 -14.14
N MET A 164 -4.00 3.26 -12.87
CA MET A 164 -3.92 2.35 -11.72
C MET A 164 -5.29 1.80 -11.28
N ASN A 165 -6.35 1.97 -12.08
CA ASN A 165 -7.70 1.52 -11.73
C ASN A 165 -8.25 0.51 -12.76
N TRP A 166 -9.01 -0.51 -12.33
CA TRP A 166 -9.68 -1.51 -13.18
C TRP A 166 -11.21 -1.33 -13.27
N GLY A 167 -11.74 -0.24 -12.71
CA GLY A 167 -13.16 0.03 -12.55
C GLY A 167 -13.66 -0.31 -11.14
N TRP A 168 -14.85 0.18 -10.80
CA TRP A 168 -15.38 0.14 -9.42
C TRP A 168 -15.49 -1.28 -8.84
N THR A 169 -15.92 -2.28 -9.62
CA THR A 169 -16.09 -3.66 -9.11
C THR A 169 -14.76 -4.38 -8.93
N ASN A 170 -13.76 -4.04 -9.74
CA ASN A 170 -12.46 -4.72 -9.76
C ASN A 170 -11.42 -3.99 -8.89
N GLY A 171 -11.69 -2.73 -8.51
CA GLY A 171 -10.84 -1.92 -7.68
C GLY A 171 -9.57 -1.43 -8.38
N PHE A 172 -8.48 -1.31 -7.62
CA PHE A 172 -7.21 -0.78 -8.10
C PHE A 172 -6.23 -1.88 -8.54
N LYS A 173 -5.37 -1.51 -9.48
CA LYS A 173 -4.09 -2.17 -9.70
C LYS A 173 -3.15 -1.76 -8.56
N PHE A 174 -2.71 -2.72 -7.76
CA PHE A 174 -1.68 -2.53 -6.74
C PHE A 174 -0.29 -2.39 -7.35
N ILE A 175 -0.03 -3.12 -8.42
CA ILE A 175 1.18 -3.05 -9.23
C ILE A 175 0.76 -2.85 -10.68
N ARG A 176 1.47 -1.98 -11.39
CA ARG A 176 1.42 -1.85 -12.84
C ARG A 176 2.85 -1.71 -13.37
N PHE A 177 3.44 -2.85 -13.72
CA PHE A 177 4.77 -2.91 -14.34
C PHE A 177 4.62 -3.42 -15.77
N ASP A 178 4.55 -2.51 -16.72
CA ASP A 178 4.25 -2.81 -18.12
C ASP A 178 5.51 -2.71 -18.98
N ILE A 179 5.62 -3.59 -19.97
CA ILE A 179 6.57 -3.50 -21.07
C ILE A 179 5.81 -3.61 -22.40
N GLU A 180 6.52 -3.58 -23.53
CA GLU A 180 5.89 -3.86 -24.81
C GLU A 180 5.36 -5.31 -24.88
N ASN A 181 4.07 -5.46 -25.21
CA ASN A 181 3.37 -6.74 -25.38
C ASN A 181 3.37 -7.68 -24.16
N TRP A 182 3.64 -7.17 -22.95
CA TRP A 182 3.55 -7.93 -21.71
C TRP A 182 3.25 -6.99 -20.53
N ASN A 183 2.22 -7.33 -19.75
CA ASN A 183 1.78 -6.51 -18.63
C ASN A 183 1.95 -7.28 -17.31
N VAL A 184 2.28 -6.57 -16.25
CA VAL A 184 2.16 -7.11 -14.88
C VAL A 184 1.24 -6.20 -14.08
N HIS A 185 -0.02 -6.62 -13.98
CA HIS A 185 -1.05 -5.96 -13.17
C HIS A 185 -1.44 -6.85 -12.00
N VAL A 186 -1.00 -6.49 -10.80
CA VAL A 186 -1.38 -7.18 -9.56
C VAL A 186 -2.48 -6.39 -8.87
N GLY A 187 -3.54 -7.05 -8.44
CA GLY A 187 -4.63 -6.44 -7.65
C GLY A 187 -5.61 -7.49 -7.16
N ALA A 188 -6.54 -7.10 -6.30
CA ALA A 188 -7.52 -8.02 -5.73
C ALA A 188 -8.43 -8.63 -6.83
N THR A 189 -8.82 -9.89 -6.67
CA THR A 189 -9.66 -10.62 -7.64
C THR A 189 -10.73 -11.48 -6.96
N GLY A 190 -11.68 -11.99 -7.75
CA GLY A 190 -12.84 -12.71 -7.20
C GLY A 190 -13.77 -11.79 -6.40
N CYS A 191 -13.88 -10.54 -6.84
CA CYS A 191 -14.62 -9.49 -6.15
C CYS A 191 -16.12 -9.58 -6.41
N VAL A 192 -16.91 -9.54 -5.33
CA VAL A 192 -18.37 -9.62 -5.34
C VAL A 192 -18.94 -8.50 -4.47
N ALA A 193 -19.86 -7.73 -5.05
CA ALA A 193 -20.63 -6.71 -4.34
C ALA A 193 -21.81 -7.35 -3.60
N ASP A 194 -22.03 -6.97 -2.35
CA ASP A 194 -23.22 -7.34 -1.60
C ASP A 194 -24.44 -6.44 -1.95
N SER A 195 -25.56 -6.62 -1.24
CA SER A 195 -26.77 -5.83 -1.47
C SER A 195 -26.65 -4.35 -1.06
N ASN A 196 -25.66 -4.00 -0.24
CA ASN A 196 -25.38 -2.62 0.19
C ASN A 196 -24.39 -1.92 -0.75
N GLY A 197 -23.78 -2.66 -1.67
CA GLY A 197 -22.73 -2.17 -2.57
C GLY A 197 -21.32 -2.32 -2.00
N ASP A 198 -21.17 -2.98 -0.85
CA ASP A 198 -19.86 -3.28 -0.28
C ASP A 198 -19.23 -4.43 -1.06
N VAL A 199 -17.98 -4.24 -1.51
CA VAL A 199 -17.26 -5.21 -2.34
C VAL A 199 -16.23 -5.95 -1.49
N SER A 200 -16.31 -7.28 -1.53
CA SER A 200 -15.34 -8.20 -0.93
C SER A 200 -14.70 -9.06 -2.01
N CYS A 201 -13.42 -9.40 -1.86
CA CYS A 201 -12.69 -10.19 -2.85
C CYS A 201 -12.16 -11.46 -2.21
N SER A 202 -12.31 -12.60 -2.89
CA SER A 202 -11.79 -13.88 -2.39
C SER A 202 -10.26 -13.96 -2.43
N ASN A 203 -9.63 -13.20 -3.32
CA ASN A 203 -8.19 -13.20 -3.53
C ASN A 203 -7.65 -11.80 -3.22
N PRO A 204 -7.07 -11.57 -2.03
CA PRO A 204 -6.62 -10.25 -1.63
C PRO A 204 -5.42 -9.79 -2.44
N ASN A 205 -4.49 -10.66 -2.82
CA ASN A 205 -3.33 -10.36 -3.67
C ASN A 205 -2.48 -9.18 -3.15
N ARG A 206 -2.18 -9.17 -1.84
CA ARG A 206 -1.43 -8.10 -1.15
C ARG A 206 -0.11 -8.64 -0.60
N PRO A 207 0.98 -8.61 -1.38
CA PRO A 207 2.30 -9.03 -0.92
C PRO A 207 2.71 -8.25 0.32
N GLN A 208 3.20 -8.94 1.33
CA GLN A 208 3.81 -8.34 2.51
C GLN A 208 5.31 -8.57 2.48
N THR A 209 6.07 -7.49 2.65
CA THR A 209 7.53 -7.52 2.67
C THR A 209 8.02 -7.04 4.03
N GLN A 210 9.01 -7.74 4.59
CA GLN A 210 9.70 -7.34 5.83
C GLN A 210 11.21 -7.49 5.65
N PHE A 211 11.95 -6.50 6.14
CA PHE A 211 13.40 -6.53 6.26
C PHE A 211 13.79 -6.29 7.71
N ASP A 212 14.53 -7.23 8.31
CA ASP A 212 14.97 -7.18 9.71
C ASP A 212 16.27 -6.38 9.93
N ASN A 213 16.92 -5.93 8.85
CA ASN A 213 18.15 -5.13 8.86
C ASN A 213 18.00 -3.97 7.88
N PHE A 214 17.28 -2.93 8.29
CA PHE A 214 17.00 -1.74 7.49
C PHE A 214 17.22 -0.47 8.32
N ASP A 215 18.14 0.37 7.86
CA ASP A 215 18.36 1.73 8.34
C ASP A 215 17.85 2.73 7.31
N TYR A 216 16.68 3.31 7.59
CA TYR A 216 16.03 4.28 6.70
C TYR A 216 16.84 5.57 6.47
N GLN A 217 17.88 5.83 7.27
CA GLN A 217 18.74 7.01 7.11
C GLN A 217 19.86 6.80 6.11
N THR A 218 20.25 5.56 5.86
CA THR A 218 21.41 5.22 5.01
C THR A 218 21.08 4.23 3.90
N GLN A 219 19.89 3.63 3.93
CA GLN A 219 19.47 2.59 3.01
C GLN A 219 18.13 2.92 2.37
N ARG A 220 17.87 2.26 1.24
CA ARG A 220 16.63 2.35 0.47
C ARG A 220 16.12 0.95 0.11
N ILE A 221 14.82 0.87 -0.19
CA ILE A 221 14.19 -0.37 -0.64
C ILE A 221 14.28 -0.42 -2.17
N ARG A 222 14.96 -1.42 -2.70
CA ARG A 222 15.03 -1.70 -4.13
C ARG A 222 13.85 -2.55 -4.56
N ILE A 223 13.31 -2.25 -5.73
CA ILE A 223 12.34 -3.04 -6.48
C ILE A 223 13.01 -3.49 -7.78
N ASP A 224 13.11 -4.79 -8.02
CA ASP A 224 13.75 -5.33 -9.24
C ASP A 224 12.71 -6.01 -10.15
N TYR A 225 12.51 -5.43 -11.34
CA TYR A 225 11.63 -6.01 -12.35
C TYR A 225 12.14 -7.36 -12.85
N ALA A 226 13.45 -7.52 -13.03
CA ALA A 226 14.01 -8.76 -13.53
C ALA A 226 13.80 -9.91 -12.53
N ALA A 227 13.90 -9.63 -11.23
CA ALA A 227 13.58 -10.60 -10.19
C ALA A 227 12.09 -11.00 -10.23
N LEU A 228 11.17 -10.06 -10.48
CA LEU A 228 9.74 -10.33 -10.58
C LEU A 228 9.38 -11.30 -11.70
N VAL A 229 10.05 -11.18 -12.84
CA VAL A 229 9.72 -11.92 -14.06
C VAL A 229 10.76 -12.99 -14.42
N GLN A 230 11.67 -13.33 -13.51
CA GLN A 230 12.80 -14.23 -13.79
C GLN A 230 12.37 -15.61 -14.33
N ASP A 231 11.21 -16.09 -13.92
CA ASP A 231 10.65 -17.38 -14.36
C ASP A 231 9.64 -17.25 -15.53
N SER A 232 9.40 -16.04 -16.03
CA SER A 232 8.45 -15.76 -17.10
C SER A 232 9.15 -15.68 -18.46
N ASP A 233 8.58 -16.33 -19.47
CA ASP A 233 8.97 -16.11 -20.88
C ASP A 233 8.22 -14.89 -21.42
N LEU A 234 8.89 -13.74 -21.40
CA LEU A 234 8.32 -12.45 -21.85
C LEU A 234 8.07 -12.37 -23.35
N SER A 235 8.48 -13.38 -24.13
CA SER A 235 8.30 -13.40 -25.59
C SER A 235 7.04 -14.16 -26.04
N THR A 236 6.36 -14.82 -25.11
CA THR A 236 5.21 -15.69 -25.39
C THR A 236 4.08 -15.47 -24.40
N ASP A 237 2.85 -15.56 -24.87
CA ASP A 237 1.65 -15.56 -24.03
C ASP A 237 0.91 -16.89 -24.23
N SER A 238 0.75 -17.66 -23.16
CA SER A 238 0.24 -19.04 -23.19
C SER A 238 -1.27 -19.13 -22.96
N GLY A 239 -1.95 -18.00 -22.78
CA GLY A 239 -3.39 -17.87 -22.67
C GLY A 239 -3.79 -16.82 -21.64
N GLY A 240 -5.09 -16.52 -21.53
CA GLY A 240 -5.56 -15.53 -20.57
C GLY A 240 -5.38 -14.09 -21.08
N ALA A 241 -5.00 -13.20 -20.16
CA ALA A 241 -4.71 -11.80 -20.50
C ALA A 241 -3.22 -11.68 -20.86
N VAL A 242 -2.85 -10.68 -21.68
CA VAL A 242 -1.45 -10.54 -22.11
C VAL A 242 -0.54 -10.25 -20.92
N GLY A 243 0.34 -11.21 -20.59
CA GLY A 243 1.18 -11.19 -19.39
C GLY A 243 0.41 -11.61 -18.14
N CYS A 244 0.79 -11.11 -16.96
CA CYS A 244 0.04 -11.41 -15.74
C CYS A 244 -0.89 -10.27 -15.33
N MET A 245 -2.21 -10.50 -15.35
CA MET A 245 -3.20 -9.56 -14.82
C MET A 245 -4.00 -10.13 -13.64
N SER A 246 -3.33 -10.83 -12.72
CA SER A 246 -3.91 -11.48 -11.53
C SER A 246 -4.93 -12.59 -11.80
N GLY A 247 -5.01 -13.12 -13.03
CA GLY A 247 -5.90 -14.21 -13.36
C GLY A 247 -5.47 -15.51 -12.66
N GLY A 248 -6.33 -16.08 -11.81
CA GLY A 248 -6.01 -17.31 -11.07
C GLY A 248 -5.79 -18.56 -11.94
N THR A 249 -6.18 -18.51 -13.21
CA THR A 249 -5.95 -19.59 -14.21
C THR A 249 -5.00 -19.16 -15.32
N ASP A 250 -4.44 -17.95 -15.23
CA ASP A 250 -3.55 -17.38 -16.21
C ASP A 250 -2.14 -17.97 -16.01
N PRO A 251 -1.60 -18.73 -16.99
CA PRO A 251 -0.32 -19.43 -16.84
C PRO A 251 0.84 -18.48 -16.51
N GLU A 252 0.78 -17.25 -17.01
CA GLU A 252 1.81 -16.23 -16.86
C GLU A 252 1.87 -15.70 -15.41
N CYS A 253 0.77 -15.80 -14.65
CA CYS A 253 0.70 -15.26 -13.30
C CYS A 253 1.38 -16.09 -12.22
N ASN A 254 1.57 -17.40 -12.42
CA ASN A 254 2.13 -18.25 -11.37
C ASN A 254 3.57 -17.85 -11.00
N GLY A 255 4.41 -17.57 -12.01
CA GLY A 255 5.78 -17.09 -11.79
C GLY A 255 5.80 -15.76 -11.06
N VAL A 256 5.05 -14.77 -11.56
CA VAL A 256 4.95 -13.42 -10.98
C VAL A 256 4.49 -13.46 -9.51
N PHE A 257 3.44 -14.22 -9.20
CA PHE A 257 2.92 -14.34 -7.84
C PHE A 257 3.92 -15.05 -6.92
N THR A 258 4.62 -16.07 -7.43
CA THR A 258 5.66 -16.77 -6.66
C THR A 258 6.78 -15.81 -6.25
N GLN A 259 7.23 -14.95 -7.17
CA GLN A 259 8.28 -13.96 -6.88
C GLN A 259 7.83 -12.87 -5.90
N LEU A 260 6.53 -12.60 -5.84
CA LEU A 260 5.93 -11.71 -4.84
C LEU A 260 5.64 -12.41 -3.50
N GLY A 261 5.91 -13.71 -3.36
CA GLY A 261 5.60 -14.46 -2.15
C GLY A 261 4.10 -14.76 -1.97
N LEU A 262 3.32 -14.74 -3.06
CA LEU A 262 1.89 -15.00 -3.05
C LEU A 262 1.55 -16.38 -3.60
N ASN A 263 0.53 -17.00 -3.01
CA ASN A 263 -0.14 -18.15 -3.59
C ASN A 263 -1.21 -17.68 -4.59
N LEU A 264 -1.07 -17.99 -5.89
CA LEU A 264 -1.99 -17.51 -6.92
C LEU A 264 -3.46 -17.93 -6.70
N ALA A 265 -3.70 -19.15 -6.18
CA ALA A 265 -5.05 -19.69 -6.04
C ALA A 265 -5.86 -19.01 -4.92
N SER A 266 -5.20 -18.68 -3.80
CA SER A 266 -5.82 -18.00 -2.65
C SER A 266 -5.62 -16.49 -2.65
N GLY A 267 -4.57 -15.99 -3.30
CA GLY A 267 -4.14 -14.61 -3.22
C GLY A 267 -3.46 -14.22 -1.91
N ASP A 268 -3.23 -15.20 -1.02
CA ASP A 268 -2.61 -15.00 0.29
C ASP A 268 -1.08 -15.04 0.21
N ASN A 269 -0.44 -14.43 1.21
CA ASN A 269 1.01 -14.58 1.41
C ASN A 269 1.32 -16.03 1.77
N ASP A 270 2.21 -16.66 1.03
CA ASP A 270 2.61 -18.05 1.24
C ASP A 270 3.88 -18.11 2.10
N PRO A 271 3.82 -18.61 3.34
CA PRO A 271 5.00 -18.68 4.22
C PRO A 271 6.08 -19.66 3.72
N GLY A 272 5.77 -20.50 2.73
CA GLY A 272 6.73 -21.35 2.05
C GLY A 272 7.50 -20.65 0.92
N LEU A 273 7.09 -19.44 0.54
CA LEU A 273 7.72 -18.64 -0.50
C LEU A 273 8.51 -17.47 0.11
N VAL A 274 9.64 -17.17 -0.50
CA VAL A 274 10.44 -15.99 -0.16
C VAL A 274 10.34 -15.05 -1.35
N GLN A 275 9.77 -13.86 -1.14
CA GLN A 275 9.71 -12.85 -2.20
C GLN A 275 11.13 -12.42 -2.60
N THR A 276 11.34 -12.19 -3.89
CA THR A 276 12.66 -11.82 -4.46
C THR A 276 12.69 -10.41 -5.07
N VAL A 277 11.51 -9.78 -5.18
CA VAL A 277 11.29 -8.53 -5.91
C VAL A 277 11.84 -7.33 -5.14
N PHE A 278 11.73 -7.37 -3.82
CA PHE A 278 12.16 -6.30 -2.93
C PHE A 278 13.44 -6.69 -2.19
N SER A 279 14.40 -5.77 -2.12
CA SER A 279 15.63 -5.93 -1.33
C SER A 279 16.06 -4.61 -0.68
N VAL A 280 17.04 -4.66 0.23
CA VAL A 280 17.66 -3.47 0.82
C VAL A 280 18.91 -3.09 0.02
N ALA A 281 19.08 -1.80 -0.29
CA ALA A 281 20.24 -1.24 -0.96
C ALA A 281 20.87 -0.10 -0.16
N ASN A 282 22.19 0.05 -0.26
CA ASN A 282 22.97 1.16 0.29
C ASN A 282 23.21 2.24 -0.76
#